data_AF-A0A917UQ82-F1
#
_entry.id   AF-A0A917UQ82-F1
#
_cell.length_a   1.000
_cell.length_b   1.000
_cell.length_c   1.000
_cell.angle_alpha   90.00
_cell.angle_beta   90.00
_cell.angle_gamma   90.00
#
_symmetry.space_group_name_H-M   'P 1'
#
loop_
_entity.id
_entity.type
_entity.pdbx_description
1 polymer ?
#
loop_
_entity_poly.entity_id
_entity_poly.type
_entity_poly.pdbx_seq_one_letter_code
_entity_poly.pdbx_strand_id
1 'polypeptide(L)'
;MPVTRIELCIDGLNPEVREALLETIWNELRISPGMVTSDGNTELALSQCGADAEDAPVVRIGGQPYYRMTPERLALLLRRRGTR
;
A
#
# COMPACT_ATOMS: atom_id res chain seq x y z
N MET A 1 12.94 -12.88 10.11
CA MET A 1 13.10 -12.01 8.92
C MET A 1 12.23 -10.78 9.12
N PRO A 2 12.64 -9.57 8.71
CA PRO A 2 11.80 -8.39 8.86
C PRO A 2 10.62 -8.47 7.89
N VAL A 3 9.40 -8.37 8.41
CA VAL A 3 8.18 -8.28 7.62
C VAL A 3 8.18 -6.95 6.87
N THR A 4 7.90 -6.97 5.57
CA THR A 4 7.74 -5.76 4.77
C THR A 4 6.35 -5.17 5.03
N ARG A 5 6.31 -4.06 5.76
CA ARG A 5 5.07 -3.34 6.03
C ARG A 5 4.71 -2.44 4.85
N ILE A 6 3.51 -2.62 4.31
CA ILE A 6 2.86 -1.70 3.37
C ILE A 6 1.90 -0.83 4.17
N GLU A 7 2.14 0.48 4.19
CA GLU A 7 1.28 1.44 4.88
C GLU A 7 0.60 2.34 3.87
N LEU A 8 -0.73 2.30 3.81
CA LEU A 8 -1.53 3.22 3.02
C LEU A 8 -1.89 4.43 3.88
N CYS A 9 -1.48 5.61 3.44
CA CYS A 9 -1.84 6.87 4.07
C CYS A 9 -3.26 7.26 3.67
N ILE A 10 -4.17 7.36 4.64
CA ILE A 10 -5.60 7.59 4.38
C ILE A 10 -6.05 9.02 4.68
N ASP A 11 -5.20 9.88 5.25
CA ASP A 11 -5.55 11.25 5.58
C ASP A 11 -5.86 12.06 4.32
N GLY A 12 -7.03 12.70 4.29
CA GLY A 12 -7.47 13.52 3.17
C GLY A 12 -7.66 12.75 1.85
N LEU A 13 -7.54 11.42 1.86
CA LEU A 13 -7.63 10.60 0.66
C LEU A 13 -9.09 10.41 0.25
N ASN A 14 -9.40 10.66 -1.03
CA ASN A 14 -10.73 10.39 -1.58
C ASN A 14 -11.09 8.90 -1.35
N PRO A 15 -12.28 8.59 -0.77
CA PRO A 15 -12.73 7.21 -0.56
C PRO A 15 -12.63 6.30 -1.78
N GLU A 16 -12.96 6.80 -2.97
CA GLU A 16 -12.90 6.02 -4.22
C GLU A 16 -11.45 5.62 -4.56
N VAL A 17 -10.51 6.56 -4.39
CA VAL A 17 -9.08 6.31 -4.64
C VAL A 17 -8.52 5.34 -3.60
N ARG A 18 -8.93 5.49 -2.34
CA ARG A 18 -8.57 4.54 -1.27
C ARG A 18 -9.03 3.13 -1.61
N GLU A 19 -10.28 2.97 -2.03
CA GLU A 19 -10.85 1.66 -2.39
C GLU A 19 -10.13 1.06 -3.60
N ALA A 20 -9.86 1.83 -4.65
CA ALA A 20 -9.11 1.37 -5.81
C ALA A 20 -7.69 0.88 -5.46
N LEU A 21 -7.00 1.58 -4.56
CA LEU A 21 -5.67 1.16 -4.07
C LEU A 21 -5.76 -0.13 -3.23
N LEU A 22 -6.76 -0.23 -2.34
CA LEU A 22 -6.98 -1.44 -1.54
C LEU A 22 -7.35 -2.64 -2.41
N GLU A 23 -8.21 -2.46 -3.41
CA GLU A 23 -8.57 -3.50 -4.37
C GLU A 23 -7.34 -3.98 -5.16
N THR A 24 -6.46 -3.05 -5.54
CA THR A 24 -5.18 -3.40 -6.17
C THR A 24 -4.32 -4.29 -5.27
N ILE A 25 -4.19 -3.94 -3.99
CA ILE A 25 -3.41 -4.73 -3.02
C ILE A 25 -4.04 -6.11 -2.83
N TRP A 26 -5.37 -6.19 -2.74
CA TRP A 26 -6.08 -7.46 -2.66
C TRP A 26 -5.86 -8.32 -3.90
N ASN A 27 -5.88 -7.74 -5.09
CA ASN A 27 -5.70 -8.46 -6.35
C ASN A 27 -4.29 -9.05 -6.49
N GLU A 28 -3.27 -8.32 -6.02
CA GLU A 28 -1.87 -8.75 -6.15
C GLU A 28 -1.39 -9.60 -4.97
N LEU A 29 -1.81 -9.31 -3.74
CA LEU A 29 -1.27 -9.94 -2.52
C LEU A 29 -2.30 -10.74 -1.72
N ARG A 30 -3.60 -10.65 -2.06
CA ARG A 30 -4.69 -11.33 -1.34
C ARG A 30 -4.74 -11.04 0.17
N ILE A 31 -4.38 -9.80 0.54
CA ILE A 31 -4.44 -9.30 1.92
C ILE A 31 -5.30 -8.05 2.03
N SER A 32 -5.87 -7.85 3.21
CA SER A 32 -6.62 -6.65 3.61
C SER A 32 -5.91 -5.94 4.76
N PRO A 33 -6.30 -4.69 5.11
CA PRO A 33 -5.70 -3.99 6.24
C PRO A 33 -5.75 -4.81 7.54
N GLY A 34 -4.63 -4.89 8.25
CA GLY A 34 -4.44 -5.71 9.43
C GLY A 34 -4.12 -7.18 9.13
N MET A 35 -4.07 -7.59 7.87
CA MET A 35 -3.66 -8.94 7.47
C MET A 35 -2.20 -8.99 7.03
N VAL A 36 -1.65 -10.21 7.11
CA VAL A 36 -0.32 -10.59 6.63
C VAL A 36 -0.49 -11.60 5.50
N THR A 37 0.40 -11.57 4.50
CA THR A 37 0.44 -12.54 3.42
C THR A 37 0.69 -13.95 3.94
N SER A 38 0.27 -14.98 3.19
CA SER A 38 0.42 -16.38 3.61
C SER A 38 1.87 -16.83 3.79
N ASP A 39 2.81 -16.16 3.13
CA ASP A 39 4.26 -16.37 3.28
C ASP A 39 4.86 -15.62 4.48
N GLY A 40 4.07 -14.81 5.19
CA GLY A 40 4.49 -14.04 6.35
C GLY A 40 5.40 -12.85 6.04
N ASN A 41 5.61 -12.53 4.75
CA ASN A 41 6.60 -11.54 4.35
C ASN A 41 6.06 -10.12 4.25
N THR A 42 4.75 -9.95 4.11
CA THR A 42 4.15 -8.64 3.85
C THR A 42 2.91 -8.42 4.72
N GLU A 43 2.81 -7.26 5.35
CA GLU A 43 1.60 -6.84 6.08
C GLU A 43 1.03 -5.55 5.48
N LEU A 44 -0.30 -5.39 5.51
CA LEU A 44 -0.98 -4.16 5.11
C LEU A 44 -1.48 -3.41 6.34
N ALA A 45 -1.11 -2.14 6.47
CA ALA A 45 -1.59 -1.24 7.50
C ALA A 45 -2.19 0.03 6.87
N LEU A 46 -3.21 0.58 7.53
CA LEU A 46 -3.66 1.95 7.27
C LEU A 46 -2.99 2.86 8.29
N SER A 47 -2.54 4.02 7.85
CA SER A 47 -1.86 4.98 8.72
C SER A 47 -2.34 6.39 8.43
N GLN A 48 -2.30 7.21 9.48
CA GLN A 48 -2.40 8.66 9.35
C GLN A 48 -0.97 9.19 9.17
N CYS A 49 -0.67 9.69 7.98
CA CYS A 49 0.67 10.11 7.58
C CYS A 49 0.86 11.62 7.59
N GLY A 50 -0.23 12.40 7.73
CA GLY A 50 -0.18 13.86 7.62
C GLY A 50 0.37 14.33 6.28
N ALA A 51 0.15 13.56 5.21
CA ALA A 51 0.61 13.93 3.88
C ALA A 51 -0.21 15.10 3.34
N ASP A 52 0.47 16.07 2.73
CA ASP A 52 -0.20 17.16 2.03
C ASP A 52 -1.02 16.61 0.84
N ALA A 53 -2.13 17.29 0.54
CA ALA A 53 -3.03 16.88 -0.54
C ALA A 53 -2.33 16.81 -1.92
N GLU A 54 -1.25 17.58 -2.11
CA GLU A 54 -0.46 17.62 -3.35
C GLU A 54 0.39 16.36 -3.59
N ASP A 55 0.65 15.61 -2.51
CA ASP A 55 1.49 14.41 -2.50
C ASP A 55 0.68 13.12 -2.30
N ALA A 56 -0.58 13.24 -1.88
CA ALA A 56 -1.53 12.14 -1.83
C ALA A 56 -1.83 11.60 -3.25
N PRO A 57 -2.07 10.27 -3.41
CA PRO A 57 -2.04 9.23 -2.38
C PRO A 57 -0.60 8.82 -2.00
N VAL A 58 -0.34 8.59 -0.72
CA VAL A 58 0.98 8.15 -0.22
C VAL A 58 0.92 6.70 0.25
N VAL A 59 1.88 5.90 -0.20
CA VAL A 59 2.07 4.52 0.26
C VAL A 59 3.51 4.37 0.75
N ARG A 60 3.70 3.82 1.96
CA ARG A 60 5.03 3.45 2.45
C ARG A 60 5.23 1.95 2.30
N ILE A 61 6.37 1.53 1.76
CA ILE A 61 6.71 0.11 1.66
C ILE A 61 8.06 -0.09 2.34
N GLY A 62 8.08 -0.79 3.48
CA GLY A 62 9.29 -0.97 4.29
C GLY A 62 9.88 0.36 4.76
N GLY A 63 9.02 1.33 5.09
CA GLY A 63 9.43 2.68 5.52
C GLY A 63 9.78 3.65 4.38
N GLN A 64 9.87 3.19 3.12
CA GLN A 64 10.11 4.08 1.98
C GLN A 64 8.81 4.70 1.48
N PRO A 65 8.65 6.04 1.48
CA PRO A 65 7.44 6.69 0.99
C PRO A 65 7.41 6.76 -0.54
N TYR A 66 6.22 6.56 -1.09
CA TYR A 66 5.89 6.73 -2.49
C TYR A 66 4.67 7.64 -2.61
N TYR A 67 4.86 8.77 -3.27
CA TYR A 67 3.86 9.83 -3.42
C TYR A 67 3.10 9.71 -4.73
N ARG A 68 1.92 10.34 -4.80
CA ARG A 68 1.05 10.36 -5.99
C ARG A 68 0.81 8.95 -6.54
N MET A 69 0.59 8.01 -5.63
CA MET A 69 0.45 6.60 -5.98
C MET A 69 -0.86 6.37 -6.74
N THR A 70 -0.78 5.64 -7.84
CA THR A 70 -1.95 5.17 -8.60
C THR A 70 -2.08 3.65 -8.48
N PRO A 71 -3.28 3.09 -8.69
CA PRO A 71 -3.49 1.63 -8.77
C PRO A 71 -2.48 0.92 -9.69
N GLU A 72 -2.21 1.46 -10.88
CA GLU A 72 -1.31 0.85 -11.86
C GLU A 72 0.15 0.87 -11.37
N ARG A 73 0.59 1.99 -10.79
CA ARG A 73 1.94 2.11 -10.23
C ARG A 73 2.11 1.19 -9.02
N LEU A 74 1.08 1.07 -8.19
CA LEU A 74 1.08 0.18 -7.04
C LEU A 74 1.18 -1.28 -7.49
N ALA A 75 0.36 -1.72 -8.45
CA ALA A 75 0.42 -3.07 -9.00
C ALA A 75 1.83 -3.40 -9.54
N LEU A 76 2.43 -2.49 -10.30
CA LEU A 76 3.79 -2.66 -10.81
C LEU A 76 4.83 -2.79 -9.69
N LEU A 77 4.71 -2.01 -8.61
CA LEU A 77 5.61 -2.07 -7.46
C LEU A 77 5.46 -3.39 -6.69
N LEU A 78 4.23 -3.86 -6.49
CA LEU A 78 3.96 -5.12 -5.78
C LEU A 78 4.47 -6.33 -6.57
N ARG A 79 4.22 -6.39 -7.89
CA ARG A 79 4.71 -7.48 -8.76
C ARG A 79 6.22 -7.60 -8.79
N ARG A 80 6.94 -6.48 -8.81
CA ARG A 80 8.41 -6.46 -8.77
C ARG A 80 8.98 -6.96 -7.44
N ARG A 81 8.22 -6.84 -6.35
CA ARG A 81 8.65 -7.27 -5.02
C ARG A 81 8.24 -8.72 -4.70
N GLY A 82 7.14 -9.21 -5.27
CA GLY A 82 6.66 -10.59 -5.09
C GLY A 82 7.34 -11.66 -5.96
N THR A 83 8.30 -11.31 -6.82
CA THR A 83 8.98 -12.24 -7.75
C THR A 83 10.33 -12.75 -7.25
N ARG A 84 10.43 -13.17 -5.98
CA ARG A 84 11.63 -13.85 -5.48
C ARG A 84 11.35 -15.02 -4.56
#